data_AF-A0AA39NP10-F1
#
_entry.id   AF-A0AA39NP10-F1
#
_cell.length_a   1.000
_cell.length_b   1.000
_cell.length_c   1.000
_cell.angle_alpha   90.00
_cell.angle_beta   90.00
_cell.angle_gamma   90.00
#
_symmetry.space_group_name_H-M   'P 1'
#
loop_
_entity.id
_entity.type
_entity.pdbx_description
1 polymer ?
#
loop_
_entity_poly.entity_id
_entity_poly.type
_entity_poly.pdbx_seq_one_letter_code
_entity_poly.pdbx_strand_id
1 'polypeptide(L)'
;MSLYDSLTKLNNSAFPATDVINSLISILAREICSSTLQRNSHTFCTLVSRSRDIRDYINYLIKKSIDEDGWTSYDQYTAMIEPLEALLLSVSEVTDTSRVETLTDTVDIEERIQGAQSWSIDRKKVKDSLASAFSKEVFQSIAPTLMSEDTAHSWRHDDNVFLDNLIRGLEHRLNKAKVSAGVRSRIQSKFTDIQKKAKDSKSEEIIVIAIKSTLLVNGVVEVSINSTVPEIRAHLVSTTVLSEMQGLLDSISQNFNQPHIADLEKRYSNFEALLKRKQEVAPTAPPTSLRRTPGSFLELRKLPGNIRPPYYLQTLVLVQYCHELVNYYLSVNPEPPRKHIDDAISATKSALQDAANLKDKASSRTTVDFENVHSDEVTKAYQFATAAINFDASRMDTAKETMQSA
;
A
#
# COMPACT_ATOMS: atom_id res chain seq x y z
N MET A 1 -22.92 14.58 15.25
CA MET A 1 -22.95 14.03 13.87
C MET A 1 -21.54 13.56 13.57
N SER A 2 -21.35 12.28 13.22
CA SER A 2 -20.00 11.76 12.92
C SER A 2 -19.54 12.19 11.51
N LEU A 3 -18.24 12.08 11.23
CA LEU A 3 -17.72 12.30 9.87
C LEU A 3 -18.37 11.33 8.87
N TYR A 4 -18.52 10.06 9.26
CA TYR A 4 -19.20 9.05 8.47
C TYR A 4 -20.64 9.46 8.13
N ASP A 5 -21.41 9.91 9.13
CA ASP A 5 -22.78 10.40 8.90
C ASP A 5 -22.78 11.60 7.97
N SER A 6 -21.84 12.52 8.15
CA SER A 6 -21.71 13.70 7.30
C SER A 6 -21.46 13.31 5.83
N LEU A 7 -20.63 12.31 5.58
CA LEU A 7 -20.27 11.88 4.22
C LEU A 7 -21.33 11.00 3.55
N THR A 8 -22.12 10.25 4.33
CA THR A 8 -23.03 9.24 3.78
C THR A 8 -24.50 9.65 3.79
N LYS A 9 -24.90 10.56 4.70
CA LYS A 9 -26.30 10.96 4.88
C LYS A 9 -26.93 11.41 3.57
N LEU A 10 -28.14 10.93 3.34
CA LEU A 10 -28.95 11.23 2.17
C LEU A 10 -29.87 12.41 2.49
N ASN A 11 -29.87 13.45 1.66
CA ASN A 11 -30.69 14.65 1.91
C ASN A 11 -32.09 14.56 1.27
N ASN A 12 -32.28 13.66 0.30
CA ASN A 12 -33.51 13.46 -0.48
C ASN A 12 -34.11 12.06 -0.28
N SER A 13 -35.10 11.70 -1.09
CA SER A 13 -35.60 10.32 -1.18
C SER A 13 -34.53 9.39 -1.76
N ALA A 14 -34.39 8.19 -1.21
CA ALA A 14 -33.53 7.16 -1.78
C ALA A 14 -34.26 6.43 -2.93
N PHE A 15 -33.53 6.13 -4.00
CA PHE A 15 -34.04 5.37 -5.15
C PHE A 15 -33.11 4.19 -5.48
N PRO A 16 -33.67 3.01 -5.84
CA PRO A 16 -32.88 1.81 -6.15
C PRO A 16 -31.81 2.00 -7.23
N ALA A 17 -32.07 2.90 -8.19
CA ALA A 17 -31.11 3.23 -9.26
C ALA A 17 -29.78 3.81 -8.74
N THR A 18 -29.70 4.22 -7.47
CA THR A 18 -28.49 4.77 -6.85
C THR A 18 -27.91 3.89 -5.75
N ASP A 19 -28.38 2.65 -5.58
CA ASP A 19 -27.94 1.76 -4.50
C ASP A 19 -26.46 1.39 -4.58
N VAL A 20 -25.93 1.21 -5.79
CA VAL A 20 -24.50 0.95 -6.02
C VAL A 20 -23.67 2.18 -5.63
N ILE A 21 -24.06 3.37 -6.08
CA ILE A 21 -23.42 4.64 -5.70
C ILE A 21 -23.44 4.82 -4.18
N ASN A 22 -24.59 4.56 -3.53
CA ASN A 22 -24.73 4.59 -2.07
C ASN A 22 -23.76 3.66 -1.36
N SER A 23 -23.65 2.43 -1.85
CA SER A 23 -22.76 1.41 -1.28
C SER A 23 -21.30 1.83 -1.42
N LEU A 24 -20.89 2.31 -2.60
CA LEU A 24 -19.53 2.78 -2.85
C LEU A 24 -19.16 3.98 -1.97
N ILE A 25 -20.04 4.98 -1.86
CA ILE A 25 -19.86 6.12 -0.95
C ILE A 25 -19.69 5.63 0.50
N SER A 26 -20.51 4.66 0.92
CA SER A 26 -20.47 4.12 2.28
C SER A 26 -19.18 3.33 2.57
N ILE A 27 -18.68 2.58 1.60
CA ILE A 27 -17.40 1.86 1.68
C ILE A 27 -16.25 2.86 1.78
N LEU A 28 -16.17 3.82 0.86
CA LEU A 28 -15.10 4.82 0.86
C LEU A 28 -15.14 5.70 2.12
N ALA A 29 -16.32 6.10 2.59
CA ALA A 29 -16.46 6.85 3.83
C ALA A 29 -15.97 6.05 5.05
N ARG A 30 -16.19 4.73 5.07
CA ARG A 30 -15.68 3.84 6.12
C ARG A 30 -14.16 3.75 6.07
N GLU A 31 -13.59 3.59 4.88
CA GLU A 31 -12.14 3.60 4.69
C GLU A 31 -11.51 4.92 5.14
N ILE A 32 -12.14 6.06 4.81
CA ILE A 32 -11.70 7.39 5.27
C ILE A 32 -11.71 7.52 6.79
N CYS A 33 -12.73 6.96 7.44
CA CYS A 33 -12.84 6.98 8.90
C CYS A 33 -11.95 5.92 9.57
N SER A 34 -11.35 5.01 8.81
CA SER A 34 -10.44 4.00 9.34
C SER A 34 -9.13 4.65 9.77
N SER A 35 -8.60 4.21 10.92
CA SER A 35 -7.25 4.58 11.38
C SER A 35 -6.14 4.15 10.40
N THR A 36 -6.48 3.28 9.44
CA THR A 36 -5.56 2.85 8.39
C THR A 36 -5.39 3.94 7.33
N LEU A 37 -6.39 4.78 7.00
CA LEU A 37 -6.27 5.82 5.95
C LEU A 37 -5.44 7.04 6.42
N GLN A 38 -4.17 7.09 5.99
CA GLN A 38 -3.22 8.16 6.38
C GLN A 38 -2.79 9.05 5.21
N ARG A 39 -3.26 8.78 3.99
CA ARG A 39 -2.87 9.49 2.76
C ARG A 39 -4.11 10.05 2.08
N ASN A 40 -3.94 11.20 1.43
CA ASN A 40 -4.95 11.84 0.58
C ASN A 40 -6.29 12.09 1.30
N SER A 41 -6.31 12.11 2.63
CA SER A 41 -7.54 12.05 3.43
C SER A 41 -8.45 13.23 3.13
N HIS A 42 -7.90 14.43 2.95
CA HIS A 42 -8.69 15.61 2.62
C HIS A 42 -9.26 15.52 1.20
N THR A 43 -8.44 15.14 0.22
CA THR A 43 -8.87 14.95 -1.18
C THR A 43 -9.94 13.87 -1.29
N PHE A 44 -9.79 12.75 -0.57
CA PHE A 44 -10.80 11.69 -0.46
C PHE A 44 -12.09 12.19 0.19
N CYS A 45 -12.01 12.91 1.31
CA CYS A 45 -13.17 13.52 1.96
C CYS A 45 -13.93 14.44 0.99
N THR A 46 -13.22 15.32 0.29
CA THR A 46 -13.79 16.23 -0.69
C THR A 46 -14.43 15.48 -1.84
N LEU A 47 -13.78 14.42 -2.34
CA LEU A 47 -14.32 13.58 -3.40
C LEU A 47 -15.63 12.90 -2.96
N VAL A 48 -15.62 12.22 -1.82
CA VAL A 48 -16.80 11.50 -1.31
C VAL A 48 -17.94 12.47 -1.01
N SER A 49 -17.64 13.64 -0.44
CA SER A 49 -18.66 14.69 -0.24
C SER A 49 -19.25 15.15 -1.57
N ARG A 50 -18.42 15.36 -2.60
CA ARG A 50 -18.90 15.73 -3.93
C ARG A 50 -19.74 14.62 -4.56
N SER A 51 -19.32 13.37 -4.43
CA SER A 51 -20.08 12.22 -4.93
C SER A 51 -21.43 12.06 -4.24
N ARG A 52 -21.51 12.34 -2.93
CA ARG A 52 -22.77 12.41 -2.18
C ARG A 52 -23.70 13.48 -2.77
N ASP A 53 -23.16 14.67 -3.06
CA ASP A 53 -23.95 15.75 -3.66
C ASP A 53 -24.45 15.40 -5.07
N ILE A 54 -23.62 14.73 -5.87
CA ILE A 54 -24.03 14.22 -7.19
C ILE A 54 -25.13 13.18 -7.06
N ARG A 55 -24.99 12.22 -6.15
CA ARG A 55 -26.05 11.23 -5.87
C ARG A 55 -27.36 11.90 -5.45
N ASP A 56 -27.31 12.87 -4.55
CA ASP A 56 -28.50 13.57 -4.08
C ASP A 56 -29.21 14.33 -5.22
N TYR A 57 -28.44 14.87 -6.17
CA TYR A 57 -28.96 15.48 -7.38
C TYR A 57 -29.56 14.46 -8.37
N ILE A 58 -28.92 13.30 -8.55
CA ILE A 58 -29.49 12.18 -9.34
C ILE A 58 -30.85 11.79 -8.75
N ASN A 59 -30.96 11.64 -7.44
CA ASN A 59 -32.22 11.31 -6.77
C ASN A 59 -33.29 12.41 -6.93
N TYR A 60 -32.88 13.68 -6.93
CA TYR A 60 -33.77 14.80 -7.26
C TYR A 60 -34.28 14.69 -8.71
N LEU A 61 -33.42 14.43 -9.69
CA LEU A 61 -33.80 14.26 -11.09
C LEU A 61 -34.71 13.05 -11.31
N ILE A 62 -34.47 11.92 -10.62
CA ILE A 62 -35.35 10.76 -10.66
C ILE A 62 -36.76 11.17 -10.19
N LYS A 63 -36.86 11.83 -9.04
CA LYS A 63 -38.14 12.32 -8.53
C LYS A 63 -38.82 13.28 -9.52
N LYS A 64 -38.06 14.22 -10.07
CA LYS A 64 -38.57 15.20 -11.04
C LYS A 64 -39.07 14.56 -12.33
N SER A 65 -38.39 13.50 -12.81
CA SER A 65 -38.81 12.75 -14.01
C SER A 65 -40.15 12.04 -13.81
N ILE A 66 -40.47 11.65 -12.56
CA ILE A 66 -41.73 11.02 -12.18
C ILE A 66 -42.83 12.08 -12.02
N ASP A 67 -42.50 13.21 -11.39
CA ASP A 67 -43.49 14.19 -10.92
C ASP A 67 -43.79 15.33 -11.92
N GLU A 68 -42.82 15.73 -12.76
CA GLU A 68 -42.87 17.01 -13.49
C GLU A 68 -42.53 16.90 -14.99
N ASP A 69 -41.28 16.57 -15.33
CA ASP A 69 -40.69 16.89 -16.65
C ASP A 69 -40.31 15.68 -17.52
N GLY A 70 -40.76 14.48 -17.12
CA GLY A 70 -40.71 13.26 -17.95
C GLY A 70 -39.30 12.91 -18.43
N TRP A 71 -39.11 12.90 -19.76
CA TRP A 71 -37.91 12.37 -20.42
C TRP A 71 -36.64 13.20 -20.23
N THR A 72 -36.73 14.52 -20.01
CA THR A 72 -35.52 15.36 -19.91
C THR A 72 -34.72 15.06 -18.65
N SER A 73 -35.37 14.96 -17.48
CA SER A 73 -34.68 14.54 -16.26
C SER A 73 -34.24 13.08 -16.34
N TYR A 74 -34.99 12.23 -17.03
CA TYR A 74 -34.63 10.83 -17.28
C TYR A 74 -33.28 10.70 -18.00
N ASP A 75 -33.13 11.39 -19.14
CA ASP A 75 -31.89 11.37 -19.91
C ASP A 75 -30.70 11.93 -19.10
N GLN A 76 -30.94 12.96 -18.29
CA GLN A 76 -29.90 13.55 -17.45
C GLN A 76 -29.42 12.62 -16.35
N TYR A 77 -30.33 12.03 -15.56
CA TYR A 77 -29.90 11.20 -14.43
C TYR A 77 -29.28 9.89 -14.90
N THR A 78 -29.81 9.27 -15.97
CA THR A 78 -29.26 8.03 -16.51
C THR A 78 -27.84 8.22 -17.05
N ALA A 79 -27.56 9.36 -17.70
CA ALA A 79 -26.21 9.69 -18.17
C ALA A 79 -25.20 9.95 -17.03
N MET A 80 -25.65 10.21 -15.79
CA MET A 80 -24.78 10.50 -14.65
C MET A 80 -24.37 9.26 -13.83
N ILE A 81 -25.20 8.20 -13.82
CA ILE A 81 -25.02 7.03 -12.93
C ILE A 81 -23.71 6.30 -13.22
N GLU A 82 -23.54 5.77 -14.44
CA GLU A 82 -22.36 4.97 -14.80
C GLU A 82 -21.05 5.77 -14.64
N PRO A 83 -20.95 7.03 -15.10
CA PRO A 83 -19.78 7.87 -14.83
C PRO A 83 -19.41 8.01 -13.35
N LEU A 84 -20.38 8.11 -12.46
CA LEU A 84 -20.13 8.28 -11.03
C LEU A 84 -19.71 6.95 -10.39
N GLU A 85 -20.37 5.86 -10.76
CA GLU A 85 -20.00 4.51 -10.32
C GLU A 85 -18.57 4.16 -10.72
N ALA A 86 -18.21 4.38 -11.99
CA ALA A 86 -16.87 4.11 -12.50
C ALA A 86 -15.80 4.94 -11.78
N LEU A 87 -16.11 6.21 -11.46
CA LEU A 87 -15.20 7.08 -10.72
C LEU A 87 -14.97 6.58 -9.29
N LEU A 88 -16.05 6.25 -8.57
CA LEU A 88 -15.98 5.75 -7.20
C LEU A 88 -15.28 4.39 -7.12
N LEU A 89 -15.58 3.47 -8.06
CA LEU A 89 -14.94 2.15 -8.13
C LEU A 89 -13.44 2.26 -8.45
N SER A 90 -13.06 3.13 -9.38
CA SER A 90 -11.65 3.38 -9.68
C SER A 90 -10.88 3.83 -8.44
N VAL A 91 -11.48 4.71 -7.64
CA VAL A 91 -10.83 5.26 -6.44
C VAL A 91 -10.78 4.27 -5.28
N SER A 92 -11.70 3.31 -5.17
CA SER A 92 -11.61 2.27 -4.13
C SER A 92 -10.38 1.38 -4.28
N GLU A 93 -9.84 1.20 -5.48
CA GLU A 93 -8.58 0.44 -5.66
C GLU A 93 -7.38 1.09 -4.92
N VAL A 94 -7.44 2.41 -4.69
CA VAL A 94 -6.39 3.13 -3.96
C VAL A 94 -6.41 2.79 -2.46
N THR A 95 -7.59 2.50 -1.89
CA THR A 95 -7.69 2.17 -0.46
C THR A 95 -7.03 0.83 -0.14
N ASP A 96 -6.95 -0.06 -1.14
CA ASP A 96 -6.40 -1.42 -1.04
C ASP A 96 -4.88 -1.50 -1.28
N THR A 97 -4.24 -0.40 -1.70
CA THR A 97 -2.81 -0.40 -2.04
C THR A 97 -1.92 -0.46 -0.78
N SER A 98 -0.88 -1.30 -0.83
CA SER A 98 0.08 -1.49 0.28
C SER A 98 0.82 -0.20 0.63
N ARG A 99 1.05 0.00 1.94
CA ARG A 99 1.45 1.30 2.52
C ARG A 99 2.80 1.22 3.20
N VAL A 100 3.84 1.35 2.39
CA VAL A 100 5.22 1.14 2.83
C VAL A 100 5.66 2.04 3.99
N GLU A 101 5.14 3.26 4.10
CA GLU A 101 5.42 4.20 5.20
C GLU A 101 4.97 3.69 6.57
N THR A 102 3.91 2.88 6.61
CA THR A 102 3.36 2.30 7.84
C THR A 102 4.06 1.00 8.23
N LEU A 103 4.81 0.40 7.32
CA LEU A 103 5.60 -0.79 7.62
C LEU A 103 6.76 -0.35 8.53
N THR A 104 6.77 -0.77 9.78
CA THR A 104 7.85 -0.50 10.74
C THR A 104 8.89 -1.61 10.80
N ASP A 105 8.66 -2.73 10.10
CA ASP A 105 9.51 -3.91 10.15
C ASP A 105 10.09 -4.30 8.78
N THR A 106 9.94 -3.44 7.77
CA THR A 106 10.44 -3.74 6.42
C THR A 106 11.96 -3.83 6.43
N VAL A 107 12.47 -4.95 5.91
CA VAL A 107 13.89 -5.18 5.67
C VAL A 107 14.28 -5.11 4.20
N ASP A 108 13.32 -4.88 3.30
CA ASP A 108 13.53 -4.83 1.85
C ASP A 108 13.45 -3.39 1.31
N ILE A 109 14.55 -2.95 0.68
CA ILE A 109 14.63 -1.63 0.05
C ILE A 109 13.84 -1.57 -1.27
N GLU A 110 13.65 -2.70 -1.94
CA GLU A 110 12.87 -2.76 -3.19
C GLU A 110 11.39 -2.49 -2.90
N GLU A 111 10.86 -3.05 -1.82
CA GLU A 111 9.50 -2.75 -1.36
C GLU A 111 9.33 -1.24 -1.10
N ARG A 112 10.34 -0.58 -0.52
CA ARG A 112 10.32 0.88 -0.30
C ARG A 112 10.31 1.68 -1.60
N ILE A 113 11.09 1.26 -2.58
CA ILE A 113 11.13 1.89 -3.90
C ILE A 113 9.76 1.75 -4.59
N GLN A 114 9.21 0.54 -4.62
CA GLN A 114 7.90 0.27 -5.21
C GLN A 114 6.81 1.08 -4.51
N GLY A 115 6.79 1.13 -3.18
CA GLY A 115 5.78 1.90 -2.46
C GLY A 115 5.87 3.41 -2.66
N ALA A 116 7.06 3.97 -2.91
CA ALA A 116 7.20 5.37 -3.31
C ALA A 116 6.62 5.64 -4.72
N GLN A 117 6.74 4.68 -5.63
CA GLN A 117 6.12 4.74 -6.96
C GLN A 117 4.60 4.60 -6.87
N SER A 118 4.10 3.58 -6.15
CA SER A 118 2.67 3.37 -5.91
C SER A 118 2.02 4.59 -5.28
N TRP A 119 2.66 5.21 -4.27
CA TRP A 119 2.15 6.46 -3.68
C TRP A 119 1.89 7.55 -4.72
N SER A 120 2.82 7.77 -5.66
CA SER A 120 2.66 8.82 -6.67
C SER A 120 1.53 8.52 -7.67
N ILE A 121 1.32 7.23 -7.98
CA ILE A 121 0.23 6.75 -8.84
C ILE A 121 -1.11 6.96 -8.12
N ASP A 122 -1.19 6.52 -6.87
CA ASP A 122 -2.38 6.64 -6.01
C ASP A 122 -2.78 8.11 -5.84
N ARG A 123 -1.80 8.97 -5.49
CA ARG A 123 -2.00 10.42 -5.36
C ARG A 123 -2.59 10.99 -6.64
N LYS A 124 -1.98 10.68 -7.80
CA LYS A 124 -2.46 11.16 -9.10
C LYS A 124 -3.89 10.67 -9.38
N LYS A 125 -4.17 9.40 -9.12
CA LYS A 125 -5.49 8.79 -9.36
C LYS A 125 -6.60 9.45 -8.54
N VAL A 126 -6.38 9.67 -7.24
CA VAL A 126 -7.37 10.34 -6.38
C VAL A 126 -7.58 11.79 -6.82
N LYS A 127 -6.50 12.49 -7.16
CA LYS A 127 -6.52 13.85 -7.70
C LYS A 127 -7.30 13.95 -9.01
N ASP A 128 -7.01 13.08 -9.98
CA ASP A 128 -7.64 13.08 -11.30
C ASP A 128 -9.14 12.73 -11.18
N SER A 129 -9.49 11.83 -10.26
CA SER A 129 -10.88 11.51 -9.93
C SER A 129 -11.61 12.68 -9.29
N LEU A 130 -10.99 13.40 -8.35
CA LEU A 130 -11.58 14.62 -7.79
C LEU A 130 -11.81 15.66 -8.90
N ALA A 131 -10.81 15.92 -9.73
CA ALA A 131 -10.95 16.84 -10.84
C ALA A 131 -12.09 16.43 -11.78
N SER A 132 -12.20 15.15 -12.10
CA SER A 132 -13.27 14.59 -12.95
C SER A 132 -14.66 14.78 -12.34
N ALA A 133 -14.81 14.63 -11.02
CA ALA A 133 -16.09 14.86 -10.32
C ALA A 133 -16.58 16.32 -10.39
N PHE A 134 -15.68 17.26 -10.72
CA PHE A 134 -16.01 18.69 -10.91
C PHE A 134 -16.05 19.12 -12.37
N SER A 135 -15.25 18.53 -13.26
CA SER A 135 -15.08 19.01 -14.63
C SER A 135 -15.85 18.23 -15.69
N LYS A 136 -16.23 16.96 -15.42
CA LYS A 136 -16.92 16.13 -16.40
C LYS A 136 -18.28 16.73 -16.74
N GLU A 137 -18.56 16.88 -18.04
CA GLU A 137 -19.75 17.58 -18.57
C GLU A 137 -21.06 17.11 -17.92
N VAL A 138 -21.22 15.80 -17.75
CA VAL A 138 -22.40 15.20 -17.12
C VAL A 138 -22.64 15.67 -15.68
N PHE A 139 -21.62 16.15 -14.96
CA PHE A 139 -21.74 16.63 -13.57
C PHE A 139 -21.76 18.15 -13.43
N GLN A 140 -21.57 18.90 -14.51
CA GLN A 140 -21.47 20.38 -14.48
C GLN A 140 -22.80 21.06 -14.13
N SER A 141 -23.93 20.37 -14.37
CA SER A 141 -25.27 20.86 -14.01
C SER A 141 -25.48 21.02 -12.50
N ILE A 142 -24.67 20.34 -11.68
CA ILE A 142 -24.63 20.53 -10.23
C ILE A 142 -23.69 21.70 -9.96
N ALA A 143 -24.29 22.88 -9.77
CA ALA A 143 -23.62 24.16 -9.54
C ALA A 143 -22.28 24.00 -8.78
N PRO A 144 -21.19 24.63 -9.26
CA PRO A 144 -19.87 24.48 -8.67
C PRO A 144 -19.78 25.33 -7.41
N THR A 145 -20.13 24.77 -6.26
CA THR A 145 -19.81 25.42 -4.98
C THR A 145 -18.34 25.30 -4.61
N LEU A 146 -17.59 24.36 -5.23
CA LEU A 146 -16.13 24.33 -5.15
C LEU A 146 -15.49 24.86 -6.43
N MET A 147 -14.59 25.82 -6.28
CA MET A 147 -13.75 26.35 -7.34
C MET A 147 -12.57 25.41 -7.60
N SER A 148 -11.93 25.56 -8.77
CA SER A 148 -10.64 24.90 -9.06
C SER A 148 -9.57 25.18 -7.99
N GLU A 149 -9.73 26.24 -7.20
CA GLU A 149 -8.86 26.59 -6.09
C GLU A 149 -9.05 25.65 -4.89
N ASP A 150 -10.26 25.15 -4.64
CA ASP A 150 -10.56 24.25 -3.51
C ASP A 150 -10.04 22.83 -3.76
N THR A 151 -10.07 22.37 -5.01
CA THR A 151 -9.43 21.10 -5.40
C THR A 151 -7.91 21.21 -5.29
N ALA A 152 -7.34 22.35 -5.70
CA ALA A 152 -5.91 22.63 -5.55
C ALA A 152 -5.49 22.74 -4.07
N HIS A 153 -6.34 23.30 -3.22
CA HIS A 153 -6.10 23.37 -1.79
C HIS A 153 -6.13 21.98 -1.14
N SER A 154 -7.09 21.13 -1.54
CA SER A 154 -7.30 19.80 -0.96
C SER A 154 -6.06 18.90 -1.08
N TRP A 155 -5.53 18.72 -2.29
CA TRP A 155 -4.34 17.87 -2.47
C TRP A 155 -3.09 18.50 -1.86
N ARG A 156 -3.02 19.83 -1.77
CA ARG A 156 -1.85 20.54 -1.23
C ARG A 156 -1.81 20.43 0.28
N HIS A 157 -2.98 20.43 0.93
CA HIS A 157 -3.11 20.09 2.32
C HIS A 157 -2.59 18.67 2.59
N ASP A 158 -3.05 17.69 1.80
CA ASP A 158 -2.61 16.30 1.94
C ASP A 158 -1.10 16.14 1.75
N ASP A 159 -0.52 16.75 0.73
CA ASP A 159 0.93 16.72 0.48
C ASP A 159 1.74 17.31 1.65
N ASN A 160 1.31 18.46 2.16
CA ASN A 160 1.98 19.11 3.28
C ASN A 160 1.90 18.26 4.56
N VAL A 161 0.72 17.75 4.89
CA VAL A 161 0.52 16.89 6.07
C VAL A 161 1.32 15.61 5.94
N PHE A 162 1.33 15.00 4.76
CA PHE A 162 2.07 13.77 4.51
C PHE A 162 3.58 13.98 4.60
N LEU A 163 4.11 15.05 3.99
CA LEU A 163 5.52 15.40 4.11
C LEU A 163 5.92 15.69 5.57
N ASP A 164 5.10 16.45 6.30
CA ASP A 164 5.32 16.74 7.73
C ASP A 164 5.38 15.46 8.57
N ASN A 165 4.48 14.50 8.31
CA ASN A 165 4.46 13.21 8.99
C ASN A 165 5.68 12.34 8.65
N LEU A 166 6.09 12.32 7.37
CA LEU A 166 7.27 11.59 6.93
C LEU A 166 8.55 12.12 7.56
N ILE A 167 8.70 13.44 7.66
CA ILE A 167 9.87 14.08 8.28
C ILE A 167 9.89 13.79 9.78
N ARG A 168 8.77 13.92 10.47
CA ARG A 168 8.67 13.59 11.91
C ARG A 168 8.99 12.11 12.18
N GLY A 169 8.48 11.22 11.34
CA GLY A 169 8.79 9.79 11.41
C GLY A 169 10.28 9.52 11.21
N LEU A 170 10.90 10.22 10.25
CA LEU A 170 12.33 10.12 9.97
C LEU A 170 13.18 10.59 11.15
N GLU A 171 12.84 11.75 11.74
CA GLU A 171 13.57 12.31 12.88
C GLU A 171 13.65 11.32 14.04
N HIS A 172 12.52 10.66 14.35
CA HIS A 172 12.45 9.61 15.36
C HIS A 172 13.36 8.42 15.03
N ARG A 173 13.34 7.96 13.77
CA ARG A 173 14.17 6.82 13.32
C ARG A 173 15.65 7.16 13.28
N LEU A 174 16.01 8.35 12.83
CA LEU A 174 17.39 8.84 12.81
C LEU A 174 18.02 8.89 14.20
N ASN A 175 17.22 9.17 15.24
CA ASN A 175 17.68 9.12 16.63
C ASN A 175 18.02 7.69 17.09
N LYS A 176 17.33 6.67 16.55
CA LYS A 176 17.61 5.26 16.79
C LYS A 176 18.74 4.71 15.91
N ALA A 177 18.94 5.28 14.72
CA ALA A 177 19.95 4.82 13.78
C ALA A 177 21.38 5.09 14.27
N LYS A 178 22.30 4.15 14.00
CA LYS A 178 23.76 4.27 14.26
C LYS A 178 24.46 5.17 13.24
N VAL A 179 23.86 6.31 12.90
CA VAL A 179 24.40 7.31 11.98
C VAL A 179 25.17 8.35 12.78
N SER A 180 26.27 8.87 12.23
CA SER A 180 27.06 9.91 12.90
C SER A 180 26.23 11.17 13.15
N ALA A 181 26.47 11.85 14.28
CA ALA A 181 25.72 13.04 14.67
C ALA A 181 25.76 14.15 13.60
N GLY A 182 26.90 14.32 12.93
CA GLY A 182 27.05 15.31 11.85
C GLY A 182 26.27 14.98 10.57
N VAL A 183 26.13 13.69 10.22
CA VAL A 183 25.28 13.28 9.10
C VAL A 183 23.81 13.46 9.46
N ARG A 184 23.43 13.08 10.69
CA ARG A 184 22.07 13.25 11.21
C ARG A 184 21.63 14.71 11.16
N SER A 185 22.43 15.63 11.69
CA SER A 185 22.09 17.05 11.75
C SER A 185 21.95 17.68 10.36
N ARG A 186 22.81 17.27 9.40
CA ARG A 186 22.71 17.71 8.00
C ARG A 186 21.41 17.24 7.35
N ILE A 187 21.07 15.97 7.50
CA ILE A 187 19.84 15.40 6.94
C ILE A 187 18.62 16.10 7.53
N GLN A 188 18.55 16.25 8.86
CA GLN A 188 17.46 16.95 9.54
C GLN A 188 17.32 18.39 9.05
N SER A 189 18.42 19.15 9.03
CA SER A 189 18.42 20.54 8.55
C SER A 189 17.89 20.66 7.12
N LYS A 190 18.21 19.69 6.24
CA LYS A 190 17.73 19.69 4.85
C LYS A 190 16.25 19.37 4.76
N PHE A 191 15.74 18.43 5.56
CA PHE A 191 14.31 18.16 5.60
C PHE A 191 13.51 19.35 6.13
N THR A 192 13.98 20.05 7.16
CA THR A 192 13.34 21.28 7.64
C THR A 192 13.30 22.36 6.55
N ASP A 193 14.37 22.51 5.76
CA ASP A 193 14.41 23.47 4.66
C ASP A 193 13.48 23.07 3.50
N ILE A 194 13.46 21.78 3.12
CA ILE A 194 12.52 21.23 2.12
C ILE A 194 11.08 21.45 2.57
N GLN A 195 10.77 21.15 3.83
CA GLN A 195 9.43 21.32 4.42
C GLN A 195 8.97 22.78 4.34
N LYS A 196 9.84 23.72 4.73
CA LYS A 196 9.53 25.15 4.67
C LYS A 196 9.28 25.60 3.23
N LYS A 197 10.14 25.21 2.29
CA LYS A 197 10.03 25.60 0.88
C LYS A 197 8.85 24.95 0.17
N ALA A 198 8.50 23.71 0.52
CA ALA A 198 7.36 23.01 -0.03
C ALA A 198 6.03 23.73 0.26
N LYS A 199 5.89 24.30 1.46
CA LYS A 199 4.68 25.06 1.86
C LYS A 199 4.40 26.25 0.94
N ASP A 200 5.45 26.92 0.47
CA ASP A 200 5.35 28.11 -0.38
C ASP A 200 5.48 27.81 -1.89
N SER A 201 5.91 26.60 -2.27
CA SER A 201 6.20 26.26 -3.67
C SER A 201 4.96 26.16 -4.54
N LYS A 202 4.99 26.69 -5.76
CA LYS A 202 3.88 26.54 -6.72
C LYS A 202 4.04 25.35 -7.66
N SER A 203 5.23 24.75 -7.75
CA SER A 203 5.44 23.57 -8.59
C SER A 203 4.99 22.32 -7.86
N GLU A 204 4.07 21.59 -8.48
CA GLU A 204 3.60 20.31 -7.97
C GLU A 204 4.66 19.22 -8.15
N GLU A 205 5.35 19.25 -9.29
CA GLU A 205 6.33 18.25 -9.69
C GLU A 205 7.47 18.17 -8.67
N ILE A 206 7.96 19.33 -8.19
CA ILE A 206 9.02 19.34 -7.19
C ILE A 206 8.52 18.83 -5.82
N ILE A 207 7.26 19.09 -5.46
CA ILE A 207 6.65 18.57 -4.22
C ILE A 207 6.57 17.04 -4.29
N VAL A 208 6.11 16.51 -5.43
CA VAL A 208 6.04 15.05 -5.67
C VAL A 208 7.43 14.41 -5.55
N ILE A 209 8.46 15.01 -6.18
CA ILE A 209 9.84 14.51 -6.08
C ILE A 209 10.35 14.58 -4.64
N ALA A 210 10.06 15.67 -3.92
CA ALA A 210 10.45 15.85 -2.53
C ALA A 210 9.84 14.76 -1.62
N ILE A 211 8.55 14.48 -1.78
CA ILE A 211 7.86 13.44 -1.01
C ILE A 211 8.42 12.05 -1.35
N LYS A 212 8.57 11.71 -2.65
CA LYS A 212 9.17 10.43 -3.07
C LYS A 212 10.57 10.24 -2.48
N SER A 213 11.38 11.29 -2.53
CA SER A 213 12.73 11.27 -1.97
C SER A 213 12.70 11.09 -0.44
N THR A 214 11.76 11.74 0.24
CA THR A 214 11.57 11.59 1.70
C THR A 214 11.14 10.17 2.08
N LEU A 215 10.22 9.57 1.31
CA LEU A 215 9.82 8.17 1.47
C LEU A 215 11.02 7.22 1.33
N LEU A 216 11.83 7.44 0.30
CA LEU A 216 12.99 6.60 0.02
C LEU A 216 14.07 6.73 1.09
N VAL A 217 14.36 7.96 1.55
CA VAL A 217 15.31 8.20 2.65
C VAL A 217 14.81 7.57 3.95
N ASN A 218 13.52 7.68 4.26
CA ASN A 218 12.90 6.94 5.36
C ASN A 218 13.10 5.43 5.20
N GLY A 219 12.89 4.89 4.01
CA GLY A 219 13.12 3.48 3.69
C GLY A 219 14.57 3.04 3.94
N VAL A 220 15.55 3.83 3.48
CA VAL A 220 16.98 3.56 3.71
C VAL A 220 17.30 3.51 5.20
N VAL A 221 16.82 4.49 5.98
CA VAL A 221 17.04 4.53 7.43
C VAL A 221 16.35 3.34 8.11
N GLU A 222 15.11 3.05 7.76
CA GLU A 222 14.35 1.94 8.34
C GLU A 222 15.03 0.59 8.10
N VAL A 223 15.36 0.30 6.84
CA VAL A 223 16.03 -0.95 6.47
C VAL A 223 17.40 -1.03 7.12
N SER A 224 18.14 0.08 7.26
CA SER A 224 19.43 0.07 7.97
C SER A 224 19.32 -0.27 9.47
N ILE A 225 18.19 0.06 10.10
CA ILE A 225 17.93 -0.24 11.51
C ILE A 225 17.51 -1.71 11.66
N ASN A 226 16.55 -2.14 10.83
CA ASN A 226 15.84 -3.41 11.01
C ASN A 226 16.45 -4.60 10.26
N SER A 227 17.27 -4.37 9.23
CA SER A 227 17.85 -5.46 8.44
C SER A 227 18.77 -6.34 9.27
N THR A 228 18.48 -7.63 9.33
CA THR A 228 19.33 -8.64 9.98
C THR A 228 20.57 -8.98 9.16
N VAL A 229 20.65 -8.54 7.90
CA VAL A 229 21.75 -8.83 6.96
C VAL A 229 22.84 -7.73 7.09
N PRO A 230 24.03 -8.05 7.61
CA PRO A 230 25.09 -7.07 7.84
C PRO A 230 25.54 -6.34 6.56
N GLU A 231 25.56 -7.02 5.42
CA GLU A 231 26.00 -6.48 4.13
C GLU A 231 25.04 -5.41 3.61
N ILE A 232 23.72 -5.65 3.74
CA ILE A 232 22.68 -4.68 3.38
C ILE A 232 22.81 -3.45 4.27
N ARG A 233 22.97 -3.66 5.58
CA ARG A 233 23.17 -2.58 6.54
C ARG A 233 24.42 -1.76 6.20
N ALA A 234 25.55 -2.42 5.97
CA ALA A 234 26.82 -1.78 5.63
C ALA A 234 26.75 -0.99 4.32
N HIS A 235 26.03 -1.50 3.31
CA HIS A 235 25.77 -0.80 2.05
C HIS A 235 24.94 0.47 2.27
N LEU A 236 23.82 0.37 2.98
CA LEU A 236 22.90 1.50 3.18
C LEU A 236 23.49 2.61 4.05
N VAL A 237 24.39 2.28 4.98
CA VAL A 237 25.14 3.28 5.78
C VAL A 237 26.49 3.65 5.18
N SER A 238 26.80 3.18 3.97
CA SER A 238 28.06 3.50 3.30
C SER A 238 28.17 4.99 2.99
N THR A 239 29.39 5.51 3.00
CA THR A 239 29.66 6.91 2.67
C THR A 239 29.09 7.28 1.29
N THR A 240 29.14 6.37 0.32
CA THR A 240 28.59 6.57 -1.03
C THR A 240 27.08 6.76 -1.03
N VAL A 241 26.33 5.91 -0.32
CA VAL A 241 24.86 6.02 -0.25
C VAL A 241 24.47 7.27 0.52
N LEU A 242 25.16 7.56 1.63
CA LEU A 242 24.90 8.76 2.44
C LEU A 242 25.24 10.05 1.68
N SER A 243 26.30 10.07 0.88
CA SER A 243 26.65 11.25 0.06
C SER A 243 25.66 11.49 -1.07
N GLU A 244 25.19 10.43 -1.74
CA GLU A 244 24.17 10.57 -2.79
C GLU A 244 22.81 10.97 -2.22
N MET A 245 22.44 10.42 -1.05
CA MET A 245 21.28 10.85 -0.29
C MET A 245 21.35 12.34 0.05
N GLN A 246 22.46 12.80 0.63
CA GLN A 246 22.66 14.22 0.95
C GLN A 246 22.60 15.08 -0.31
N GLY A 247 23.28 14.65 -1.37
CA GLY A 247 23.27 15.35 -2.65
C GLY A 247 21.88 15.47 -3.26
N LEU A 248 21.06 14.42 -3.20
CA LEU A 248 19.66 14.46 -3.64
C LEU A 248 18.86 15.50 -2.84
N LEU A 249 18.97 15.49 -1.51
CA LEU A 249 18.29 16.45 -0.64
C LEU A 249 18.76 17.89 -0.88
N ASP A 250 20.06 18.10 -1.11
CA ASP A 250 20.64 19.39 -1.47
C ASP A 250 20.06 19.91 -2.79
N SER A 251 20.01 19.05 -3.81
CA SER A 251 19.41 19.39 -5.10
C SER A 251 17.96 19.80 -4.95
N ILE A 252 17.15 19.02 -4.24
CA ILE A 252 15.72 19.32 -4.04
C ILE A 252 15.58 20.68 -3.33
N SER A 253 16.30 20.87 -2.22
CA SER A 253 16.32 22.13 -1.46
C SER A 253 16.67 23.35 -2.31
N GLN A 254 17.65 23.24 -3.21
CA GLN A 254 18.11 24.35 -4.05
C GLN A 254 17.15 24.69 -5.20
N ASN A 255 16.38 23.71 -5.68
CA ASN A 255 15.58 23.84 -6.90
C ASN A 255 14.15 24.32 -6.67
N PHE A 256 13.70 24.56 -5.43
CA PHE A 256 12.32 25.04 -5.16
C PHE A 256 11.96 26.38 -5.81
N ASN A 257 12.94 27.27 -6.01
CA ASN A 257 12.71 28.58 -6.60
C ASN A 257 12.76 28.56 -8.13
N GLN A 258 13.55 27.64 -8.70
CA GLN A 258 13.72 27.42 -10.14
C GLN A 258 13.81 25.92 -10.39
N PRO A 259 12.66 25.24 -10.59
CA PRO A 259 12.64 23.79 -10.63
C PRO A 259 13.28 23.24 -11.91
N HIS A 260 14.48 22.64 -11.80
CA HIS A 260 15.07 21.82 -12.85
C HIS A 260 14.57 20.36 -12.72
N ILE A 261 13.29 20.14 -13.03
CA ILE A 261 12.58 18.87 -12.77
C ILE A 261 13.29 17.66 -13.38
N ALA A 262 13.71 17.74 -14.66
CA ALA A 262 14.38 16.63 -15.34
C ALA A 262 15.70 16.22 -14.65
N ASP A 263 16.46 17.19 -14.13
CA ASP A 263 17.70 16.92 -13.42
C ASP A 263 17.43 16.26 -12.06
N LEU A 264 16.37 16.70 -11.37
CA LEU A 264 15.92 16.11 -10.11
C LEU A 264 15.43 14.67 -10.30
N GLU A 265 14.62 14.40 -11.34
CA GLU A 265 14.15 13.06 -11.66
C GLU A 265 15.30 12.12 -12.03
N LYS A 266 16.27 12.62 -12.79
CA LYS A 266 17.49 11.87 -13.11
C LYS A 266 18.28 11.56 -11.84
N ARG A 267 18.43 12.53 -10.94
CA ARG A 267 19.16 12.33 -9.67
C ARG A 267 18.44 11.35 -8.74
N TYR A 268 17.12 11.45 -8.67
CA TYR A 268 16.27 10.49 -7.95
C TYR A 268 16.42 9.07 -8.52
N SER A 269 16.35 8.91 -9.84
CA SER A 269 16.53 7.62 -10.52
C SER A 269 17.93 7.03 -10.30
N ASN A 270 18.97 7.86 -10.33
CA ASN A 270 20.33 7.44 -10.03
C ASN A 270 20.46 6.94 -8.58
N PHE A 271 19.77 7.59 -7.64
CA PHE A 271 19.74 7.17 -6.24
C PHE A 271 19.01 5.84 -6.08
N GLU A 272 17.84 5.65 -6.72
CA GLU A 272 17.16 4.34 -6.76
C GLU A 272 18.08 3.24 -7.30
N ALA A 273 18.75 3.49 -8.43
CA ALA A 273 19.68 2.52 -9.02
C ALA A 273 20.86 2.19 -8.10
N LEU A 274 21.39 3.17 -7.36
CA LEU A 274 22.44 2.95 -6.37
C LEU A 274 21.98 2.03 -5.23
N LEU A 275 20.74 2.21 -4.76
CA LEU A 275 20.18 1.37 -3.71
C LEU A 275 20.01 -0.08 -4.17
N LYS A 276 19.64 -0.30 -5.44
CA LYS A 276 19.50 -1.64 -6.05
C LYS A 276 20.85 -2.33 -6.31
N ARG A 277 21.94 -1.57 -6.50
CA ARG A 277 23.26 -2.05 -6.97
C ARG A 277 23.95 -3.14 -6.12
N LYS A 278 23.48 -3.41 -4.90
CA LYS A 278 24.00 -4.49 -4.03
C LYS A 278 22.96 -5.48 -3.52
N GLN A 279 21.72 -5.45 -4.04
CA GLN A 279 20.84 -6.61 -3.92
C GLN A 279 21.25 -7.76 -4.86
N GLU A 280 22.08 -7.47 -5.87
CA GLU A 280 22.82 -8.47 -6.64
C GLU A 280 24.18 -8.76 -5.98
N VAL A 281 24.19 -9.55 -4.91
CA VAL A 281 25.42 -10.23 -4.49
C VAL A 281 25.56 -11.46 -5.38
N ALA A 282 26.37 -11.36 -6.43
CA ALA A 282 27.02 -12.51 -7.01
C ALA A 282 27.96 -13.13 -5.94
N PRO A 283 27.85 -14.43 -5.62
CA PRO A 283 28.62 -15.03 -4.54
C PRO A 283 30.07 -15.29 -4.99
N THR A 284 31.02 -14.57 -4.42
CA THR A 284 32.46 -14.89 -4.53
C THR A 284 33.06 -15.11 -3.14
N ALA A 285 32.89 -16.32 -2.62
CA ALA A 285 33.82 -17.03 -1.73
C ALA A 285 33.37 -18.52 -1.63
N PRO A 286 34.31 -19.47 -1.44
CA PRO A 286 34.14 -20.89 -1.80
C PRO A 286 33.13 -21.64 -0.90
N PRO A 287 32.60 -22.79 -1.37
CA PRO A 287 31.39 -23.35 -0.83
C PRO A 287 31.64 -24.02 0.52
N THR A 288 31.05 -23.47 1.57
CA THR A 288 30.50 -24.34 2.61
C THR A 288 29.15 -24.80 2.06
N SER A 289 29.04 -26.10 1.77
CA SER A 289 27.90 -26.79 1.15
C SER A 289 26.57 -26.00 1.18
N LEU A 290 26.12 -25.51 0.02
CA LEU A 290 24.83 -24.85 -0.15
C LEU A 290 23.68 -25.76 0.32
N ARG A 291 23.09 -25.44 1.47
CA ARG A 291 21.74 -25.90 1.80
C ARG A 291 20.77 -25.15 0.89
N ARG A 292 20.11 -25.87 -0.02
CA ARG A 292 19.11 -25.29 -0.94
C ARG A 292 17.79 -25.10 -0.21
N THR A 293 17.20 -23.91 -0.34
CA THR A 293 15.77 -23.71 -0.07
C THR A 293 14.94 -24.75 -0.85
N PRO A 294 13.93 -25.37 -0.22
CA PRO A 294 12.98 -26.24 -0.89
C PRO A 294 12.38 -25.57 -2.14
N GLY A 295 12.39 -26.25 -3.29
CA GLY A 295 11.98 -25.65 -4.57
C GLY A 295 10.51 -25.17 -4.56
N SER A 296 9.65 -25.85 -3.80
CA SER A 296 8.24 -25.51 -3.60
C SER A 296 8.01 -24.24 -2.77
N PHE A 297 8.99 -23.79 -1.99
CA PHE A 297 8.86 -22.59 -1.14
C PHE A 297 8.71 -21.30 -1.95
N LEU A 298 9.43 -21.20 -3.08
CA LEU A 298 9.33 -20.04 -3.97
C LEU A 298 7.96 -19.94 -4.65
N GLU A 299 7.27 -21.06 -4.80
CA GLU A 299 5.93 -21.11 -5.38
C GLU A 299 4.85 -20.69 -4.37
N LEU A 300 5.06 -20.91 -3.07
CA LEU A 300 4.12 -20.50 -2.01
C LEU A 300 3.86 -19.00 -2.00
N ARG A 301 4.86 -18.16 -2.31
CA ARG A 301 4.71 -16.69 -2.33
C ARG A 301 3.75 -16.19 -3.41
N LYS A 302 3.47 -17.01 -4.44
CA LYS A 302 2.63 -16.62 -5.58
C LYS A 302 1.14 -16.99 -5.42
N LEU A 303 0.83 -17.86 -4.46
CA LEU A 303 -0.52 -18.43 -4.28
C LEU A 303 -1.50 -17.52 -3.50
N PRO A 304 -1.10 -16.72 -2.48
CA PRO A 304 -2.02 -15.91 -1.68
C PRO A 304 -2.86 -14.92 -2.50
N GLY A 305 -2.31 -14.37 -3.58
CA GLY A 305 -3.03 -13.43 -4.46
C GLY A 305 -4.23 -14.04 -5.20
N ASN A 306 -4.38 -15.36 -5.18
CA ASN A 306 -5.46 -16.08 -5.86
C ASN A 306 -6.52 -16.66 -4.92
N ILE A 307 -6.41 -16.42 -3.61
CA ILE A 307 -7.27 -17.05 -2.58
C ILE A 307 -8.31 -16.05 -2.06
N ARG A 308 -9.55 -16.51 -1.91
CA ARG A 308 -10.71 -15.69 -1.49
C ARG A 308 -10.69 -15.34 0.01
N PRO A 309 -11.43 -14.27 0.41
CA PRO A 309 -11.38 -13.74 1.78
C PRO A 309 -11.57 -14.75 2.94
N PRO A 310 -12.42 -15.79 2.85
CA PRO A 310 -12.60 -16.72 3.97
C PRO A 310 -11.36 -17.53 4.35
N TYR A 311 -10.44 -17.75 3.40
CA TYR A 311 -9.20 -18.50 3.63
C TYR A 311 -7.96 -17.60 3.64
N TYR A 312 -8.08 -16.37 3.17
CA TYR A 312 -6.95 -15.46 2.95
C TYR A 312 -6.09 -15.22 4.20
N LEU A 313 -6.71 -14.94 5.35
CA LEU A 313 -5.97 -14.73 6.60
C LEU A 313 -5.22 -16.01 7.05
N GLN A 314 -5.85 -17.18 6.92
CA GLN A 314 -5.22 -18.45 7.24
C GLN A 314 -4.07 -18.77 6.27
N THR A 315 -4.21 -18.38 4.99
CA THR A 315 -3.15 -18.51 3.99
C THR A 315 -1.91 -17.72 4.39
N LEU A 316 -2.10 -16.44 4.76
CA LEU A 316 -0.98 -15.57 5.13
C LEU A 316 -0.20 -16.14 6.32
N VAL A 317 -0.93 -16.64 7.33
CA VAL A 317 -0.34 -17.28 8.52
C VAL A 317 0.46 -18.53 8.14
N LEU A 318 -0.07 -19.42 7.29
CA LEU A 318 0.65 -20.62 6.85
C LEU A 318 1.91 -20.30 6.06
N VAL A 319 1.85 -19.32 5.14
CA VAL A 319 3.02 -18.88 4.37
C VAL A 319 4.08 -18.27 5.29
N GLN A 320 3.67 -17.49 6.28
CA GLN A 320 4.58 -16.92 7.28
C GLN A 320 5.24 -18.02 8.11
N TYR A 321 4.50 -19.02 8.58
CA TYR A 321 5.10 -20.15 9.31
C TYR A 321 6.06 -20.98 8.46
N CYS A 322 5.75 -21.23 7.19
CA CYS A 322 6.70 -21.87 6.28
C CYS A 322 7.99 -21.04 6.12
N HIS A 323 7.87 -19.70 6.10
CA HIS A 323 9.03 -18.82 6.01
C HIS A 323 9.91 -18.92 7.26
N GLU A 324 9.31 -18.89 8.45
CA GLU A 324 10.01 -19.04 9.72
C GLU A 324 10.68 -20.42 9.84
N LEU A 325 10.00 -21.49 9.43
CA LEU A 325 10.53 -22.87 9.42
C LEU A 325 11.74 -23.01 8.49
N VAL A 326 11.68 -22.44 7.28
CA VAL A 326 12.79 -22.43 6.32
C VAL A 326 13.98 -21.62 6.85
N ASN A 327 13.73 -20.44 7.43
CA ASN A 327 14.79 -19.64 8.03
C ASN A 327 15.48 -20.38 9.18
N TYR A 328 14.72 -21.09 10.01
CA TYR A 328 15.26 -21.91 11.08
C TYR A 328 16.16 -23.04 10.54
N TYR A 329 15.70 -23.82 9.55
CA TYR A 329 16.49 -24.89 8.93
C TYR A 329 17.82 -24.41 8.34
N LEU A 330 17.81 -23.21 7.73
CA LEU A 330 19.01 -22.61 7.18
C LEU A 330 19.99 -22.13 8.26
N SER A 331 19.51 -21.86 9.48
CA SER A 331 20.28 -21.29 10.58
C SER A 331 20.86 -22.29 11.60
N VAL A 332 20.34 -23.53 11.65
CA VAL A 332 20.64 -24.49 12.74
C VAL A 332 21.77 -25.47 12.38
N ASN A 333 22.62 -25.77 13.37
CA ASN A 333 23.60 -26.85 13.34
C ASN A 333 23.48 -27.71 14.61
N PRO A 334 23.44 -29.06 14.52
CA PRO A 334 23.53 -29.87 13.30
C PRO A 334 22.26 -29.85 12.44
N GLU A 335 22.38 -30.31 11.19
CA GLU A 335 21.31 -30.20 10.18
C GLU A 335 20.06 -31.01 10.55
N PRO A 336 18.86 -30.38 10.59
CA PRO A 336 17.61 -31.11 10.73
C PRO A 336 17.32 -31.99 9.50
N PRO A 337 16.53 -33.08 9.62
CA PRO A 337 16.18 -33.88 8.45
C PRO A 337 15.33 -33.08 7.43
N ARG A 338 15.88 -32.85 6.24
CA ARG A 338 15.29 -32.06 5.15
C ARG A 338 13.88 -32.50 4.74
N LYS A 339 13.59 -33.80 4.82
CA LYS A 339 12.32 -34.40 4.41
C LYS A 339 11.11 -33.72 5.07
N HIS A 340 11.22 -33.38 6.35
CA HIS A 340 10.09 -32.83 7.11
C HIS A 340 9.67 -31.44 6.62
N ILE A 341 10.66 -30.61 6.28
CA ILE A 341 10.42 -29.27 5.75
C ILE A 341 9.84 -29.35 4.33
N ASP A 342 10.37 -30.25 3.50
CA ASP A 342 9.83 -30.49 2.16
C ASP A 342 8.37 -30.98 2.25
N ASP A 343 8.03 -31.84 3.22
CA ASP A 343 6.68 -32.34 3.46
C ASP A 343 5.73 -31.21 3.95
N ALA A 344 6.16 -30.37 4.92
CA ALA A 344 5.36 -29.26 5.44
C ALA A 344 5.07 -28.19 4.37
N ILE A 345 6.09 -27.86 3.56
CA ILE A 345 5.95 -26.89 2.46
C ILE A 345 5.07 -27.48 1.35
N SER A 346 5.18 -28.77 1.04
CA SER A 346 4.34 -29.43 0.04
C SER A 346 2.89 -29.52 0.48
N ALA A 347 2.63 -29.83 1.75
CA ALA A 347 1.29 -29.85 2.33
C ALA A 347 0.64 -28.45 2.28
N THR A 348 1.41 -27.42 2.64
CA THR A 348 0.97 -26.02 2.56
C THR A 348 0.67 -25.62 1.11
N LYS A 349 1.56 -26.00 0.17
CA LYS A 349 1.36 -25.72 -1.25
C LYS A 349 0.07 -26.35 -1.78
N SER A 350 -0.19 -27.61 -1.44
CA SER A 350 -1.42 -28.29 -1.82
C SER A 350 -2.66 -27.59 -1.27
N ALA A 351 -2.67 -27.26 0.02
CA ALA A 351 -3.80 -26.57 0.65
C ALA A 351 -4.09 -25.20 -0.01
N LEU A 352 -3.04 -24.46 -0.34
CA LEU A 352 -3.15 -23.16 -1.01
C LEU A 352 -3.64 -23.31 -2.46
N GLN A 353 -3.20 -24.34 -3.17
CA GLN A 353 -3.70 -24.65 -4.52
C GLN A 353 -5.18 -25.06 -4.48
N ASP A 354 -5.60 -25.87 -3.51
CA ASP A 354 -7.00 -26.26 -3.35
C ASP A 354 -7.90 -25.05 -3.07
N ALA A 355 -7.45 -24.13 -2.21
CA ALA A 355 -8.15 -22.88 -1.94
C ALA A 355 -8.20 -21.94 -3.15
N ALA A 356 -7.13 -21.86 -3.94
CA ALA A 356 -7.09 -21.05 -5.17
C ALA A 356 -8.02 -21.62 -6.25
N ASN A 357 -8.13 -22.95 -6.34
CA ASN A 357 -8.96 -23.64 -7.33
C ASN A 357 -10.47 -23.60 -7.03
N LEU A 358 -10.89 -23.16 -5.83
CA LEU A 358 -12.31 -22.83 -5.56
C LEU A 358 -12.82 -21.72 -6.49
N LYS A 359 -11.92 -20.89 -7.04
CA LYS A 359 -12.23 -19.88 -8.05
C LYS A 359 -12.83 -20.49 -9.32
N ASP A 360 -12.35 -21.66 -9.74
CA ASP A 360 -12.71 -22.26 -11.03
C ASP A 360 -14.04 -23.03 -10.98
N LYS A 361 -14.43 -23.56 -9.81
CA LYS A 361 -15.71 -24.27 -9.64
C LYS A 361 -16.93 -23.35 -9.55
N ALA A 362 -16.75 -22.09 -9.16
CA ALA A 362 -17.85 -21.11 -9.01
C ALA A 362 -18.08 -20.22 -10.25
N SER A 363 -17.28 -20.36 -11.31
CA SER A 363 -17.28 -19.46 -12.47
C SER A 363 -18.46 -19.64 -13.45
N SER A 364 -19.53 -20.33 -13.07
CA SER A 364 -20.71 -20.55 -13.93
C SER A 364 -22.01 -19.89 -13.44
N ARG A 365 -22.01 -19.05 -12.39
CA ARG A 365 -23.23 -18.35 -11.95
C ARG A 365 -22.99 -16.88 -11.58
N THR A 366 -23.88 -16.01 -12.08
CA THR A 366 -23.88 -14.54 -11.99
C THR A 366 -24.32 -13.97 -10.64
N THR A 367 -24.32 -14.78 -9.57
CA THR A 367 -24.71 -14.35 -8.22
C THR A 367 -23.65 -14.81 -7.22
N VAL A 368 -23.15 -13.90 -6.38
CA VAL A 368 -22.21 -14.18 -5.30
C VAL A 368 -22.88 -15.11 -4.30
N ASP A 369 -22.63 -16.41 -4.44
CA ASP A 369 -23.13 -17.45 -3.56
C ASP A 369 -22.15 -17.66 -2.41
N PHE A 370 -22.50 -17.13 -1.23
CA PHE A 370 -21.68 -17.20 -0.02
C PHE A 370 -21.60 -18.63 0.56
N GLU A 371 -22.52 -19.53 0.19
CA GLU A 371 -22.52 -20.92 0.67
C GLU A 371 -21.43 -21.77 0.00
N ASN A 372 -20.99 -21.40 -1.21
CA ASN A 372 -19.95 -22.09 -1.96
C ASN A 372 -18.53 -21.55 -1.71
N VAL A 373 -18.34 -20.63 -0.76
CA VAL A 373 -17.04 -20.04 -0.42
C VAL A 373 -16.34 -20.80 0.72
N HIS A 374 -17.02 -21.76 1.34
CA HIS A 374 -16.47 -22.64 2.36
C HIS A 374 -16.49 -24.10 1.86
N SER A 375 -15.34 -24.77 1.90
CA SER A 375 -15.17 -26.18 1.59
C SER A 375 -14.54 -26.89 2.78
N ASP A 376 -15.22 -27.93 3.27
CA ASP A 376 -14.71 -28.80 4.34
C ASP A 376 -13.38 -29.47 3.93
N GLU A 377 -13.19 -29.75 2.64
CA GLU A 377 -11.95 -30.29 2.11
C GLU A 377 -10.80 -29.28 2.24
N VAL A 378 -11.03 -28.02 1.86
CA VAL A 378 -10.02 -26.95 1.99
C VAL A 378 -9.73 -26.68 3.46
N THR A 379 -10.75 -26.64 4.32
CA THR A 379 -10.56 -26.48 5.78
C THR A 379 -9.72 -27.61 6.37
N LYS A 380 -9.96 -28.87 5.97
CA LYS A 380 -9.14 -30.03 6.39
C LYS A 380 -7.71 -29.96 5.86
N ALA A 381 -7.50 -29.49 4.62
CA ALA A 381 -6.18 -29.31 4.04
C ALA A 381 -5.35 -28.25 4.81
N TYR A 382 -5.99 -27.15 5.21
CA TYR A 382 -5.37 -26.12 6.05
C TYR A 382 -5.04 -26.64 7.46
N GLN A 383 -5.92 -27.44 8.06
CA GLN A 383 -5.66 -28.09 9.35
C GLN A 383 -4.49 -29.07 9.25
N PHE A 384 -4.40 -29.85 8.18
CA PHE A 384 -3.29 -30.77 7.93
C PHE A 384 -1.96 -30.04 7.74
N ALA A 385 -1.94 -28.96 6.95
CA ALA A 385 -0.76 -28.11 6.77
C ALA A 385 -0.32 -27.49 8.10
N THR A 386 -1.27 -26.99 8.90
CA THR A 386 -1.00 -26.44 10.24
C THR A 386 -0.41 -27.50 11.17
N ALA A 387 -0.96 -28.72 11.16
CA ALA A 387 -0.45 -29.82 11.98
C ALA A 387 0.96 -30.26 11.57
N ALA A 388 1.26 -30.30 10.27
CA ALA A 388 2.60 -30.61 9.76
C ALA A 388 3.64 -29.59 10.24
N ILE A 389 3.29 -28.30 10.21
CA ILE A 389 4.14 -27.21 10.70
C ILE A 389 4.32 -27.25 12.22
N ASN A 390 3.22 -27.45 12.98
CA ASN A 390 3.26 -27.46 14.46
C ASN A 390 3.97 -28.69 15.02
N PHE A 391 3.85 -29.85 14.36
CA PHE A 391 4.60 -31.05 14.72
C PHE A 391 6.11 -30.78 14.65
N ASP A 392 6.57 -30.05 13.64
CA ASP A 392 7.98 -29.67 13.52
C ASP A 392 8.38 -28.56 14.51
N ALA A 393 7.55 -27.54 14.71
CA ALA A 393 7.80 -26.48 15.69
C ALA A 393 7.95 -27.03 17.12
N SER A 394 7.13 -28.01 17.52
CA SER A 394 7.24 -28.63 18.85
C SER A 394 8.58 -29.36 19.09
N ARG A 395 9.17 -29.94 18.03
CA ARG A 395 10.51 -30.57 18.08
C ARG A 395 11.63 -29.54 18.09
N MET A 396 11.38 -28.33 17.58
CA MET A 396 12.32 -27.21 17.64
C MET A 396 12.48 -26.70 19.08
N ASP A 397 11.40 -26.66 19.85
CA ASP A 397 11.45 -26.25 21.26
C ASP A 397 12.13 -27.31 22.14
N THR A 398 11.87 -28.60 21.90
CA THR A 398 12.58 -29.69 22.62
C THR A 398 14.08 -29.69 22.33
N ALA A 399 14.50 -29.40 21.09
CA ALA A 399 15.92 -29.33 20.72
C ALA A 399 16.64 -28.13 21.36
N LYS A 400 15.97 -26.99 21.50
CA LYS A 400 16.50 -25.81 22.22
C LYS A 400 16.68 -26.08 23.71
N GLU A 401 15.71 -26.73 24.36
CA GLU A 401 15.82 -27.10 25.77
C GLU A 401 16.97 -28.08 26.03
N THR A 402 17.13 -29.08 25.16
CA THR A 402 18.21 -30.08 25.29
C THR A 402 19.60 -29.47 25.10
N MET A 403 19.74 -28.46 24.24
CA MET A 403 21.01 -27.71 24.03
C MET A 403 21.32 -26.69 25.13
N GLN A 404 20.35 -26.29 25.95
CA GLN A 404 20.57 -25.40 27.10
C GLN A 404 20.87 -26.18 28.39
N SER A 405 20.55 -27.48 28.43
CA SER A 405 20.82 -28.39 29.54
C SER A 405 22.12 -29.21 29.42
N ALA A 406 22.86 -29.06 28.32
CA ALA A 406 24.17 -29.66 28.06
C ALA A 406 25.24 -28.56 28.03
#